data_AF-A0A355RZJ9-F1
#
_entry.id   AF-A0A355RZJ9-F1
#
_cell.length_a   1.000
_cell.length_b   1.000
_cell.length_c   1.000
_cell.angle_alpha   90.00
_cell.angle_beta   90.00
_cell.angle_gamma   90.00
#
_symmetry.space_group_name_H-M   'P 1'
#
loop_
_entity.id
_entity.type
_entity.pdbx_description
1 polymer ?
#
loop_
_entity_poly.entity_id
_entity_poly.type
_entity_poly.pdbx_seq_one_letter_code
_entity_poly.pdbx_strand_id
1 'polypeptide(L)'
;LNHRAVGRQYAKDVGRPYEELNLIVAHLGGGITVALHKRGKLVDANNGLEGDGPFSTNRTGSLPVGALVDACYSGKYTYSEMKRRINGQGGMMAYLGENNVQVIEKKALAGNAVYKECLDAMLYQTCKEIGSLAPLVGGKVDAILLTGGMAHSKYITSYIEEHVSFLAKVAIYPGEYEMQALASGAYDALTGAVDLKIL
;
A
#
# COMPACT_ATOMS: atom_id res chain seq x y z
N LEU A 1 4.12 -7.00 -8.23
CA LEU A 1 5.13 -6.59 -9.23
C LEU A 1 5.78 -5.26 -8.85
N ASN A 2 4.98 -4.20 -8.71
CA ASN A 2 5.46 -2.84 -8.44
C ASN A 2 6.37 -2.71 -7.19
N HIS A 3 6.06 -3.40 -6.08
CA HIS A 3 6.88 -3.41 -4.86
C HIS A 3 8.37 -3.71 -5.11
N ARG A 4 8.67 -4.78 -5.86
CA ARG A 4 10.06 -5.16 -6.17
C ARG A 4 10.71 -4.18 -7.15
N ALA A 5 9.93 -3.64 -8.09
CA ALA A 5 10.42 -2.69 -9.07
C ALA A 5 10.91 -1.40 -8.39
N VAL A 6 10.09 -0.84 -7.50
CA VAL A 6 10.42 0.36 -6.73
C VAL A 6 11.58 0.10 -5.76
N GLY A 7 11.59 -1.04 -5.07
CA GLY A 7 12.72 -1.40 -4.20
C GLY A 7 14.06 -1.50 -4.94
N ARG A 8 14.07 -2.08 -6.14
CA ARG A 8 15.26 -2.14 -7.01
C ARG A 8 15.64 -0.77 -7.58
N GLN A 9 14.66 0.07 -7.90
CA GLN A 9 14.93 1.42 -8.37
C GLN A 9 15.58 2.25 -7.25
N TYR A 10 15.04 2.21 -6.04
CA TYR A 10 15.64 2.86 -4.87
C TYR A 10 17.08 2.38 -4.62
N ALA A 11 17.32 1.08 -4.70
CA ALA A 11 18.66 0.50 -4.57
C ALA A 11 19.67 1.10 -5.57
N LYS A 12 19.26 1.27 -6.85
CA LYS A 12 20.06 1.94 -7.88
C LYS A 12 20.29 3.42 -7.54
N ASP A 13 19.25 4.13 -7.11
CA ASP A 13 19.33 5.56 -6.81
C ASP A 13 20.29 5.87 -5.65
N VAL A 14 20.41 4.96 -4.68
CA VAL A 14 21.32 5.11 -3.53
C VAL A 14 22.66 4.37 -3.70
N GLY A 15 22.89 3.73 -4.84
CA GLY A 15 24.14 3.01 -5.13
C GLY A 15 24.43 1.84 -4.20
N ARG A 16 23.40 1.16 -3.67
CA ARG A 16 23.54 -0.01 -2.78
C ARG A 16 22.84 -1.23 -3.38
N PRO A 17 23.38 -2.45 -3.20
CA PRO A 17 22.68 -3.67 -3.61
C PRO A 17 21.31 -3.80 -2.92
N TYR A 18 20.29 -4.23 -3.66
CA TYR A 18 18.94 -4.42 -3.12
C TYR A 18 18.91 -5.50 -2.02
N GLU A 19 19.83 -6.46 -2.10
CA GLU A 19 20.06 -7.55 -1.16
C GLU A 19 20.70 -7.09 0.16
N GLU A 20 21.19 -5.86 0.24
CA GLU A 20 21.75 -5.27 1.47
C GLU A 20 20.77 -4.34 2.19
N LEU A 21 19.59 -4.12 1.61
CA LEU A 21 18.60 -3.15 2.11
C LEU A 21 17.44 -3.84 2.84
N ASN A 22 16.97 -3.18 3.90
CA ASN A 22 15.69 -3.42 4.54
C ASN A 22 14.75 -2.26 4.18
N LEU A 23 13.75 -2.51 3.35
CA LEU A 23 12.84 -1.49 2.84
C LEU A 23 11.42 -1.82 3.27
N ILE A 24 10.65 -0.81 3.66
CA ILE A 24 9.19 -0.93 3.75
C ILE A 24 8.63 -0.26 2.52
N VAL A 25 7.84 -0.97 1.72
CA VAL A 25 7.25 -0.43 0.49
C VAL A 25 5.75 -0.35 0.68
N ALA A 26 5.18 0.85 0.57
CA ALA A 26 3.75 1.10 0.63
C ALA A 26 3.25 1.50 -0.75
N HIS A 27 2.47 0.61 -1.37
CA HIS A 27 1.80 0.88 -2.63
C HIS A 27 0.38 1.39 -2.37
N LEU A 28 0.15 2.65 -2.73
CA LEU A 28 -1.04 3.45 -2.48
C LEU A 28 -1.88 3.54 -3.78
N GLY A 29 -2.76 2.56 -4.00
CA GLY A 29 -3.66 2.51 -5.15
C GLY A 29 -5.13 2.28 -4.76
N GLY A 30 -5.91 1.68 -5.67
CA GLY A 30 -7.30 1.29 -5.34
C GLY A 30 -7.37 0.33 -4.15
N GLY A 31 -6.33 -0.47 -3.94
CA GLY A 31 -6.00 -1.11 -2.68
C GLY A 31 -4.70 -0.56 -2.11
N ILE A 32 -4.52 -0.70 -0.80
CA ILE A 32 -3.28 -0.38 -0.12
C ILE A 32 -2.58 -1.67 0.26
N THR A 33 -1.32 -1.79 -0.14
CA THR A 33 -0.45 -2.90 0.28
C THR A 33 0.85 -2.34 0.82
N VAL A 34 1.27 -2.83 1.96
CA VAL A 34 2.51 -2.48 2.64
C VAL A 34 3.27 -3.75 2.87
N ALA A 35 4.53 -3.78 2.44
CA ALA A 35 5.37 -4.96 2.48
C ALA A 35 6.75 -4.66 3.04
N LEU A 36 7.28 -5.60 3.80
CA LEU A 36 8.65 -5.57 4.28
C LEU A 36 9.55 -6.37 3.33
N HIS A 37 10.55 -5.68 2.80
CA HIS A 37 11.60 -6.23 1.97
C HIS A 37 12.87 -6.31 2.80
N LYS A 38 13.21 -7.48 3.32
CA LYS A 38 14.41 -7.75 4.12
C LYS A 38 15.48 -8.37 3.24
N ARG A 39 16.57 -7.63 2.98
CA ARG A 39 17.73 -8.10 2.21
C ARG A 39 17.31 -8.70 0.87
N GLY A 40 16.58 -7.92 0.08
CA GLY A 40 16.08 -8.30 -1.24
C GLY A 40 14.88 -9.26 -1.26
N LYS A 41 14.45 -9.79 -0.10
CA LYS A 41 13.31 -10.72 0.00
C LYS A 41 12.09 -10.03 0.61
N LEU A 42 10.93 -10.20 -0.02
CA LEU A 42 9.65 -9.82 0.59
C LEU A 42 9.32 -10.86 1.65
N VAL A 43 9.39 -10.48 2.93
CA VAL A 43 9.27 -11.39 4.08
C VAL A 43 7.94 -11.27 4.82
N ASP A 44 7.26 -10.14 4.68
CA ASP A 44 5.94 -9.89 5.27
C ASP A 44 5.18 -8.87 4.40
N ALA A 45 3.86 -9.02 4.30
CA ALA A 45 2.95 -8.11 3.60
C ALA A 45 1.50 -8.40 3.98
N ASN A 46 0.68 -7.35 4.07
CA ASN A 46 -0.77 -7.52 4.20
C ASN A 46 -1.40 -8.08 2.90
N ASN A 47 -2.49 -8.83 3.05
CA ASN A 47 -3.28 -9.29 1.91
C ASN A 47 -4.32 -8.24 1.46
N GLY A 48 -3.83 -7.12 0.93
CA GLY A 48 -4.68 -6.01 0.48
C GLY A 48 -5.65 -6.34 -0.66
N LEU A 49 -5.49 -7.50 -1.33
CA LEU A 49 -6.42 -7.98 -2.35
C LEU A 49 -7.70 -8.58 -1.74
N GLU A 50 -7.55 -9.28 -0.62
CA GLU A 50 -8.65 -9.98 0.07
C GLU A 50 -9.21 -9.19 1.27
N GLY A 51 -8.80 -7.93 1.43
CA GLY A 51 -9.36 -7.02 2.42
C GLY A 51 -8.62 -7.02 3.76
N ASP A 52 -7.30 -7.22 3.75
CA ASP A 52 -6.44 -7.09 4.93
C ASP A 52 -5.57 -5.81 4.88
N GLY A 53 -5.21 -5.28 6.05
CA GLY A 53 -4.48 -4.03 6.23
C GLY A 53 -5.38 -2.79 6.24
N PRO A 54 -4.85 -1.61 5.87
CA PRO A 54 -5.61 -0.37 5.83
C PRO A 54 -6.83 -0.45 4.89
N PHE A 55 -7.93 0.20 5.26
CA PHE A 55 -8.99 0.46 4.27
C PHE A 55 -8.45 1.34 3.13
N SER A 56 -9.09 1.26 1.96
CA SER A 56 -8.64 1.97 0.76
C SER A 56 -9.79 2.75 0.11
N THR A 57 -9.64 3.13 -1.16
CA THR A 57 -10.71 3.84 -1.88
C THR A 57 -11.98 3.01 -2.03
N ASN A 58 -11.88 1.68 -2.12
CA ASN A 58 -13.01 0.79 -2.33
C ASN A 58 -12.97 -0.54 -1.54
N ARG A 59 -12.03 -0.71 -0.62
CA ARG A 59 -11.90 -1.91 0.23
C ARG A 59 -12.00 -1.54 1.71
N THR A 60 -12.58 -2.44 2.49
CA THR A 60 -12.78 -2.22 3.93
C THR A 60 -11.49 -2.26 4.74
N GLY A 61 -10.45 -2.92 4.24
CA GLY A 61 -9.32 -3.33 5.06
C GLY A 61 -9.77 -4.26 6.19
N SER A 62 -8.90 -4.43 7.19
CA SER A 62 -9.16 -5.30 8.34
C SER A 62 -10.36 -4.82 9.15
N LEU A 63 -11.23 -5.75 9.52
CA LEU A 63 -12.44 -5.50 10.30
C LEU A 63 -12.41 -6.30 11.62
N PRO A 64 -13.13 -5.84 12.66
CA PRO A 64 -13.35 -6.65 13.85
C PRO A 64 -14.04 -7.98 13.50
N VAL A 65 -13.39 -9.10 13.84
CA VAL A 65 -13.86 -10.45 13.48
C VAL A 65 -15.28 -10.71 14.02
N GLY A 66 -15.57 -10.31 15.26
CA GLY A 66 -16.90 -10.48 15.85
C GLY A 66 -18.00 -9.75 15.06
N ALA A 67 -17.78 -8.48 14.73
CA ALA A 67 -18.75 -7.70 13.95
C ALA A 67 -18.93 -8.24 12.53
N LEU A 68 -17.86 -8.77 11.92
CA LEU A 68 -17.95 -9.42 10.61
C LEU A 68 -18.79 -10.70 10.69
N VAL A 69 -18.61 -11.52 11.74
CA VAL A 69 -19.42 -12.72 11.98
C VAL A 69 -20.89 -12.33 12.15
N ASP A 70 -21.18 -11.35 13.00
CA ASP A 70 -22.56 -10.87 13.22
C ASP A 70 -23.21 -10.42 11.91
N ALA A 71 -22.48 -9.68 11.05
CA ALA A 71 -22.98 -9.27 9.75
C ALA A 71 -23.20 -10.44 8.78
N CYS A 72 -22.29 -11.42 8.75
CA CYS A 72 -22.41 -12.61 7.90
C CYS A 72 -23.63 -13.47 8.25
N TYR A 73 -23.99 -13.54 9.54
CA TYR A 73 -25.08 -14.40 10.02
C TYR A 73 -26.37 -13.64 10.35
N SER A 74 -26.45 -12.34 10.03
CA SER A 74 -27.65 -11.54 10.31
C SER A 74 -28.85 -11.85 9.41
N GLY A 75 -28.70 -12.74 8.42
CA GLY A 75 -29.71 -13.03 7.39
C GLY A 75 -29.91 -11.91 6.36
N LYS A 76 -29.10 -10.84 6.38
CA LYS A 76 -29.26 -9.66 5.51
C LYS A 76 -28.47 -9.73 4.21
N TYR A 77 -27.41 -10.54 4.16
CA TYR A 77 -26.46 -10.54 3.06
C TYR A 77 -26.13 -11.97 2.64
N THR A 78 -26.05 -12.18 1.33
CA THR A 78 -25.46 -13.37 0.74
C THR A 78 -23.93 -13.32 0.82
N TYR A 79 -23.27 -14.46 0.64
CA TYR A 79 -21.82 -14.55 0.54
C TYR A 79 -21.24 -13.57 -0.51
N SER A 80 -21.84 -13.53 -1.70
CA SER A 80 -21.40 -12.66 -2.79
C SER A 80 -21.54 -11.17 -2.46
N GLU A 81 -22.62 -10.79 -1.77
CA GLU A 81 -22.82 -9.41 -1.31
C GLU A 81 -21.82 -9.02 -0.22
N MET A 82 -21.51 -9.92 0.70
CA MET A 82 -20.46 -9.70 1.70
C MET A 82 -19.09 -9.54 1.05
N LYS A 83 -18.73 -10.39 0.07
CA LYS A 83 -17.48 -10.23 -0.70
C LYS A 83 -17.41 -8.88 -1.42
N ARG A 84 -18.51 -8.42 -2.02
CA ARG A 84 -18.58 -7.11 -2.69
C ARG A 84 -18.48 -5.93 -1.72
N ARG A 85 -19.03 -6.06 -0.51
CA ARG A 85 -18.89 -5.07 0.57
C ARG A 85 -17.44 -4.96 1.04
N ILE A 86 -16.73 -6.09 1.16
CA ILE A 86 -15.31 -6.11 1.54
C ILE A 86 -14.43 -5.53 0.42
N ASN A 87 -14.68 -5.93 -0.82
CA ASN A 87 -13.90 -5.53 -1.99
C ASN A 87 -14.81 -4.98 -3.10
N GLY A 88 -14.77 -3.67 -3.30
CA GLY A 88 -15.50 -2.94 -4.35
C GLY A 88 -16.47 -1.90 -3.81
N GLN A 89 -17.11 -2.15 -2.65
CA GLN A 89 -18.05 -1.24 -1.98
C GLN A 89 -17.62 -0.87 -0.56
N GLY A 90 -16.36 -1.11 -0.19
CA GLY A 90 -15.80 -0.78 1.11
C GLY A 90 -15.06 0.56 1.12
N GLY A 91 -14.42 0.87 2.24
CA GLY A 91 -13.50 2.02 2.34
C GLY A 91 -14.16 3.36 2.06
N MET A 92 -13.45 4.27 1.37
CA MET A 92 -13.97 5.61 1.07
C MET A 92 -15.30 5.58 0.32
N MET A 93 -15.49 4.62 -0.59
CA MET A 93 -16.77 4.44 -1.29
C MET A 93 -17.93 4.23 -0.32
N ALA A 94 -17.73 3.45 0.75
CA ALA A 94 -18.77 3.19 1.76
C ALA A 94 -19.08 4.43 2.62
N TYR A 95 -18.07 5.24 2.95
CA TYR A 95 -18.23 6.42 3.81
C TYR A 95 -18.73 7.65 3.06
N LEU A 96 -18.23 7.87 1.83
CA LEU A 96 -18.36 9.13 1.10
C LEU A 96 -19.21 9.01 -0.17
N GLY A 97 -19.50 7.78 -0.62
CA GLY A 97 -20.08 7.54 -1.95
C GLY A 97 -19.17 7.96 -3.10
N GLU A 98 -17.87 8.11 -2.84
CA GLU A 98 -16.85 8.57 -3.78
C GLU A 98 -15.57 7.74 -3.54
N ASN A 99 -14.89 7.36 -4.62
CA ASN A 99 -13.64 6.58 -4.56
C ASN A 99 -12.51 7.21 -5.39
N ASN A 100 -12.78 8.31 -6.10
CA ASN A 100 -11.75 9.11 -6.74
C ASN A 100 -11.01 9.94 -5.69
N VAL A 101 -9.79 9.52 -5.38
CA VAL A 101 -8.95 10.17 -4.36
C VAL A 101 -8.68 11.65 -4.66
N GLN A 102 -8.56 12.05 -5.94
CA GLN A 102 -8.33 13.45 -6.29
C GLN A 102 -9.56 14.32 -5.96
N VAL A 103 -10.76 13.79 -6.19
CA VAL A 103 -12.02 14.47 -5.80
C VAL A 103 -12.14 14.53 -4.28
N ILE A 104 -11.81 13.45 -3.58
CA ILE A 104 -11.86 13.38 -2.11
C ILE A 104 -10.90 14.38 -1.49
N GLU A 105 -9.63 14.36 -1.91
CA GLU A 105 -8.60 15.29 -1.47
C GLU A 105 -9.01 16.74 -1.73
N LYS A 106 -9.52 17.05 -2.93
CA LYS A 106 -10.00 18.40 -3.24
C LYS A 106 -11.09 18.87 -2.28
N LYS A 107 -12.08 18.01 -1.97
CA LYS A 107 -13.16 18.35 -1.02
C LYS A 107 -12.64 18.48 0.41
N ALA A 108 -11.74 17.60 0.83
CA ALA A 108 -11.10 17.66 2.14
C ALA A 108 -10.33 18.97 2.33
N LEU A 109 -9.51 19.36 1.34
CA LEU A 109 -8.73 20.60 1.37
C LEU A 109 -9.57 21.86 1.19
N ALA A 110 -10.78 21.75 0.63
CA ALA A 110 -11.78 22.82 0.60
C ALA A 110 -12.53 22.99 1.94
N GLY A 111 -12.13 22.26 2.99
CA GLY A 111 -12.68 22.40 4.34
C GLY A 111 -13.85 21.48 4.66
N ASN A 112 -14.16 20.49 3.81
CA ASN A 112 -15.20 19.51 4.15
C ASN A 112 -14.66 18.51 5.19
N ALA A 113 -15.14 18.64 6.43
CA ALA A 113 -14.68 17.85 7.56
C ALA A 113 -14.86 16.33 7.38
N VAL A 114 -15.97 15.89 6.78
CA VAL A 114 -16.25 14.44 6.60
C VAL A 114 -15.27 13.82 5.60
N TYR A 115 -14.97 14.53 4.51
CA TYR A 115 -13.98 14.07 3.52
C TYR A 115 -12.57 14.08 4.11
N LYS A 116 -12.23 15.10 4.90
CA LYS A 116 -10.95 15.22 5.60
C LYS A 116 -10.75 14.08 6.60
N GLU A 117 -11.74 13.83 7.45
CA GLU A 117 -11.70 12.75 8.45
C GLU A 117 -11.54 11.37 7.80
N CYS A 118 -12.32 11.08 6.74
CA CYS A 118 -12.23 9.80 6.06
C CYS A 118 -10.87 9.63 5.36
N LEU A 119 -10.34 10.67 4.71
CA LEU A 119 -9.01 10.63 4.10
C LEU A 119 -7.92 10.42 5.15
N ASP A 120 -7.94 11.21 6.23
CA ASP A 120 -6.96 11.12 7.30
C ASP A 120 -7.00 9.75 7.99
N ALA A 121 -8.18 9.18 8.21
CA ALA A 121 -8.31 7.84 8.80
C ALA A 121 -7.66 6.75 7.92
N MET A 122 -7.76 6.86 6.60
CA MET A 122 -7.09 5.94 5.65
C MET A 122 -5.57 6.05 5.78
N LEU A 123 -5.06 7.29 5.82
CA LEU A 123 -3.62 7.56 5.93
C LEU A 123 -3.09 7.15 7.30
N TYR A 124 -3.84 7.37 8.37
CA TYR A 124 -3.54 6.92 9.72
C TYR A 124 -3.38 5.39 9.78
N GLN A 125 -4.31 4.63 9.21
CA GLN A 125 -4.18 3.16 9.15
C GLN A 125 -2.97 2.74 8.33
N THR A 126 -2.68 3.45 7.22
CA THR A 126 -1.49 3.21 6.40
C THR A 126 -0.20 3.42 7.21
N CYS A 127 -0.13 4.46 8.03
CA CYS A 127 1.02 4.72 8.91
C CYS A 127 1.19 3.61 9.96
N LYS A 128 0.09 3.13 10.54
CA LYS A 128 0.13 1.98 11.48
C LYS A 128 0.66 0.72 10.81
N GLU A 129 0.23 0.45 9.58
CA GLU A 129 0.70 -0.71 8.81
C GLU A 129 2.19 -0.61 8.47
N ILE A 130 2.68 0.59 8.11
CA ILE A 130 4.12 0.82 7.93
C ILE A 130 4.87 0.57 9.26
N GLY A 131 4.36 1.11 10.37
CA GLY A 131 4.99 0.98 11.68
C GLY A 131 5.03 -0.47 12.21
N SER A 132 4.03 -1.29 11.89
CA SER A 132 3.93 -2.68 12.36
C SER A 132 5.06 -3.58 11.83
N LEU A 133 5.69 -3.19 10.71
CA LEU A 133 6.74 -3.98 10.05
C LEU A 133 8.15 -3.70 10.59
N ALA A 134 8.39 -2.51 11.18
CA ALA A 134 9.72 -2.13 11.66
C ALA A 134 10.31 -3.10 12.72
N PRO A 135 9.54 -3.66 13.68
CA PRO A 135 10.05 -4.64 14.64
C PRO A 135 10.63 -5.91 14.00
N LEU A 136 10.14 -6.33 12.82
CA LEU A 136 10.59 -7.57 12.15
C LEU A 136 12.03 -7.51 11.62
N VAL A 137 12.61 -6.30 11.56
CA VAL A 137 14.03 -6.04 11.29
C VAL A 137 14.74 -5.36 12.47
N GLY A 138 14.13 -5.38 13.66
CA GLY A 138 14.69 -4.75 14.86
C GLY A 138 14.88 -3.24 14.70
N GLY A 139 13.98 -2.57 13.99
CA GLY A 139 14.04 -1.13 13.70
C GLY A 139 15.03 -0.72 12.62
N LYS A 140 15.80 -1.65 12.05
CA LYS A 140 16.80 -1.37 11.00
C LYS A 140 16.15 -1.25 9.63
N VAL A 141 15.35 -0.22 9.43
CA VAL A 141 14.72 0.13 8.14
C VAL A 141 15.61 1.14 7.43
N ASP A 142 16.10 0.82 6.24
CA ASP A 142 16.93 1.75 5.45
C ASP A 142 16.08 2.86 4.81
N ALA A 143 14.87 2.53 4.35
CA ALA A 143 13.91 3.50 3.83
C ALA A 143 12.48 2.97 3.79
N ILE A 144 11.55 3.93 3.78
CA ILE A 144 10.12 3.71 3.52
C ILE A 144 9.82 4.28 2.14
N LEU A 145 9.30 3.46 1.23
CA LEU A 145 9.05 3.81 -0.16
C LEU A 145 7.55 3.95 -0.38
N LEU A 146 7.09 5.15 -0.76
CA LEU A 146 5.69 5.41 -1.10
C LEU A 146 5.52 5.38 -2.62
N THR A 147 4.63 4.52 -3.12
CA THR A 147 4.38 4.36 -4.56
C THR A 147 2.88 4.20 -4.86
N GLY A 148 2.49 3.99 -6.11
CA GLY A 148 1.10 3.92 -6.55
C GLY A 148 0.52 5.28 -6.96
N GLY A 149 -0.70 5.27 -7.49
CA GLY A 149 -1.34 6.47 -8.03
C GLY A 149 -1.55 7.58 -7.00
N MET A 150 -1.79 7.23 -5.72
CA MET A 150 -1.97 8.23 -4.66
C MET A 150 -0.67 8.93 -4.26
N ALA A 151 0.50 8.36 -4.59
CA ALA A 151 1.79 8.98 -4.28
C ALA A 151 2.10 10.24 -5.12
N HIS A 152 1.26 10.58 -6.10
CA HIS A 152 1.30 11.89 -6.77
C HIS A 152 0.81 13.05 -5.89
N SER A 153 -0.02 12.76 -4.88
CA SER A 153 -0.54 13.77 -3.97
C SER A 153 0.50 14.18 -2.94
N LYS A 154 0.80 15.48 -2.87
CA LYS A 154 1.66 16.06 -1.84
C LYS A 154 1.03 15.99 -0.46
N TYR A 155 -0.28 16.16 -0.36
CA TYR A 155 -0.98 16.06 0.90
C TYR A 155 -0.83 14.65 1.50
N ILE A 156 -1.15 13.62 0.71
CA ILE A 156 -1.09 12.21 1.12
C ILE A 156 0.34 11.82 1.51
N THR A 157 1.32 12.13 0.66
CA THR A 157 2.72 11.76 0.92
C THR A 157 3.30 12.47 2.12
N SER A 158 3.01 13.77 2.29
CA SER A 158 3.50 14.55 3.44
C SER A 158 2.87 14.08 4.75
N TYR A 159 1.57 13.75 4.75
CA TYR A 159 0.90 13.21 5.94
C TYR A 159 1.59 11.92 6.40
N ILE A 160 1.82 10.98 5.49
CA ILE A 160 2.49 9.71 5.82
C ILE A 160 3.92 9.99 6.30
N GLU A 161 4.67 10.81 5.56
CA GLU A 161 6.06 11.16 5.91
C GLU A 161 6.19 11.77 7.30
N GLU A 162 5.32 12.71 7.66
CA GLU A 162 5.28 13.32 9.00
C GLU A 162 5.15 12.27 10.11
N HIS A 163 4.35 11.23 9.87
CA HIS A 163 4.04 10.22 10.89
C HIS A 163 5.03 9.05 10.93
N VAL A 164 5.79 8.77 9.85
CA VAL A 164 6.65 7.59 9.77
C VAL A 164 8.13 7.90 9.58
N SER A 165 8.50 9.14 9.30
CA SER A 165 9.91 9.54 9.06
C SER A 165 10.84 9.30 10.26
N PHE A 166 10.29 9.19 11.48
CA PHE A 166 11.05 8.81 12.67
C PHE A 166 11.61 7.37 12.58
N LEU A 167 11.02 6.50 11.75
CA LEU A 167 11.47 5.12 11.53
C LEU A 167 12.63 5.07 10.53
N ALA A 168 12.50 5.78 9.41
CA ALA A 168 13.50 5.84 8.34
C ALA A 168 13.19 6.97 7.37
N LYS A 169 14.14 7.28 6.49
CA LYS A 169 13.93 8.20 5.36
C LYS A 169 12.75 7.73 4.50
N VAL A 170 11.87 8.66 4.15
CA VAL A 170 10.77 8.41 3.21
C VAL A 170 11.20 8.82 1.80
N ALA A 171 10.98 7.95 0.82
CA ALA A 171 11.25 8.22 -0.58
C ALA A 171 9.98 7.98 -1.41
N ILE A 172 9.68 8.91 -2.31
CA ILE A 172 8.42 8.94 -3.04
C ILE A 172 8.68 8.54 -4.50
N TYR A 173 7.98 7.51 -4.95
CA TYR A 173 8.04 6.94 -6.30
C TYR A 173 6.64 6.92 -6.92
N PRO A 174 6.11 8.06 -7.39
CA PRO A 174 4.73 8.17 -7.85
C PRO A 174 4.41 7.23 -9.02
N GLY A 175 3.21 6.63 -9.00
CA GLY A 175 2.72 5.78 -10.08
C GLY A 175 3.18 4.32 -9.97
N GLU A 176 3.25 3.65 -11.11
CA GLU A 176 3.53 2.23 -11.21
C GLU A 176 4.68 1.96 -12.18
N TYR A 177 5.60 1.10 -11.77
CA TYR A 177 6.76 0.69 -12.57
C TYR A 177 6.52 -0.65 -13.26
N GLU A 178 5.26 -1.07 -13.44
CA GLU A 178 4.93 -2.43 -13.89
C GLU A 178 5.42 -2.72 -15.30
N MET A 179 5.14 -1.83 -16.25
CA MET A 179 5.58 -2.00 -17.63
C MET A 179 7.10 -1.99 -17.75
N GLN A 180 7.79 -1.08 -17.04
CA GLN A 180 9.25 -1.10 -17.01
C GLN A 180 9.79 -2.37 -16.33
N ALA A 181 9.15 -2.86 -15.26
CA ALA A 181 9.56 -4.06 -14.55
C ALA A 181 9.39 -5.33 -15.39
N LEU A 182 8.32 -5.43 -16.18
CA LEU A 182 8.11 -6.53 -17.12
C LEU A 182 9.15 -6.49 -18.24
N ALA A 183 9.35 -5.31 -18.85
CA ALA A 183 10.30 -5.13 -19.93
C ALA A 183 11.75 -5.43 -19.48
N SER A 184 12.17 -4.87 -18.34
CA SER A 184 13.51 -5.12 -17.79
C SER A 184 13.68 -6.58 -17.36
N GLY A 185 12.68 -7.19 -16.71
CA GLY A 185 12.74 -8.59 -16.33
C GLY A 185 12.90 -9.52 -17.53
N ALA A 186 12.21 -9.23 -18.65
CA ALA A 186 12.36 -9.98 -19.89
C ALA A 186 13.75 -9.76 -20.52
N TYR A 187 14.23 -8.52 -20.54
CA TYR A 187 15.56 -8.18 -21.04
C TYR A 187 16.69 -8.87 -20.24
N ASP A 188 16.60 -8.84 -18.92
CA ASP A 188 17.58 -9.46 -18.02
C ASP A 188 17.63 -10.99 -18.22
N ALA A 189 16.47 -11.62 -18.45
CA ALA A 189 16.41 -13.05 -18.78
C ALA A 189 17.01 -13.36 -20.16
N LEU A 190 16.72 -12.54 -21.18
CA LEU A 190 17.25 -12.72 -22.53
C LEU A 190 18.76 -12.50 -22.62
N THR A 191 19.32 -11.66 -21.74
CA THR A 191 20.76 -11.34 -21.68
C THR A 191 21.54 -12.24 -20.72
N GLY A 192 20.88 -13.14 -20.00
CA GLY A 192 21.51 -14.05 -19.03
C GLY A 192 21.91 -13.37 -17.72
N ALA A 193 21.41 -12.16 -17.44
CA ALA A 193 21.64 -11.47 -16.18
C ALA A 193 20.82 -12.06 -15.03
N VAL A 194 19.72 -12.77 -15.34
CA VAL A 194 18.89 -13.50 -14.37
C VAL A 194 18.54 -14.87 -14.93
N ASP A 195 18.63 -15.90 -14.10
CA ASP A 195 18.20 -17.26 -14.45
C ASP A 195 16.68 -17.36 -14.64
N LEU A 196 16.27 -18.03 -15.72
CA LEU A 196 14.88 -18.39 -15.95
C LEU A 196 14.44 -19.45 -14.94
N LYS A 197 13.36 -19.16 -14.22
CA LYS A 197 12.73 -20.15 -13.34
C LYS A 197 11.73 -20.98 -14.13
N ILE A 198 11.97 -22.29 -14.18
CA ILE A 198 10.97 -23.26 -14.61
C ILE A 198 10.08 -23.52 -13.41
N LEU A 199 8.81 -23.09 -13.50
CA LEU A 199 7.79 -23.25 -12.46
C LEU A 199 7.06 -24.59 -12.62
#